data_AF-A0A926JWL2-F1
#
_entry.id   AF-A0A926JWL2-F1
#
_cell.length_a   1.000
_cell.length_b   1.000
_cell.length_c   1.000
_cell.angle_alpha   90.00
_cell.angle_beta   90.00
_cell.angle_gamma   90.00
#
_symmetry.space_group_name_H-M   'P 1'
#
loop_
_entity.id
_entity.type
_entity.pdbx_description
1 polymer ?
#
loop_
_entity_poly.entity_id
_entity_poly.type
_entity_poly.pdbx_seq_one_letter_code
_entity_poly.pdbx_strand_id
1 'polypeptide(L)'
;MKKSVFIIILFSFLTGCYNHGVEFELKNESGNVIDSVEISNGFTKIKMYDINKDITSSFLDFNGNDKKVSGDGSYTITIFSKGKYKTEGFGYYSNGVPSIDYYKVLIKKDTILVKEIID
;
A
#
# COMPACT_ATOMS: atom_id res chain seq x y z
N MET A 1 -5.47 18.41 -45.89
CA MET A 1 -5.07 18.93 -44.56
C MET A 1 -5.89 18.39 -43.37
N LYS A 2 -6.80 17.40 -43.54
CA LYS A 2 -7.64 16.87 -42.44
C LYS A 2 -7.13 15.55 -41.81
N LYS A 3 -6.17 14.86 -42.45
CA LYS A 3 -5.66 13.55 -41.97
C LYS A 3 -4.57 13.67 -40.89
N SER A 4 -3.92 14.83 -40.77
CA SER A 4 -2.79 15.02 -39.83
C SER A 4 -3.24 15.33 -38.39
N VAL A 5 -4.45 15.84 -38.20
CA VAL A 5 -5.00 16.17 -36.87
C VAL A 5 -5.36 14.90 -36.07
N PHE A 6 -5.72 13.81 -36.77
CA PHE A 6 -6.12 12.56 -36.13
C PHE A 6 -4.95 11.85 -35.42
N ILE A 7 -3.71 12.05 -35.89
CA ILE A 7 -2.50 11.45 -35.30
C ILE A 7 -2.11 12.12 -33.99
N ILE A 8 -2.38 13.43 -33.84
CA ILE A 8 -2.03 14.20 -32.64
C ILE A 8 -2.95 13.85 -31.47
N ILE A 9 -4.24 13.60 -31.73
CA ILE A 9 -5.21 13.18 -30.71
C ILE A 9 -4.89 11.79 -30.14
N LEU A 10 -4.29 10.90 -30.95
CA LEU A 10 -3.93 9.55 -30.52
C LEU A 10 -2.74 9.52 -29.55
N PHE A 11 -1.85 10.52 -29.61
CA PHE A 11 -0.63 10.58 -28.78
C PHE A 11 -0.85 11.23 -27.42
N SER A 12 -1.95 11.97 -27.21
CA SER A 12 -2.21 12.69 -25.96
C SER A 12 -2.64 11.79 -24.79
N PHE A 13 -2.97 10.51 -25.02
CA PHE A 13 -3.42 9.59 -23.98
C PHE A 13 -2.29 8.85 -23.23
N LEU A 14 -1.02 9.06 -23.60
CA LEU A 14 0.09 8.22 -23.12
C LEU A 14 0.91 8.81 -21.95
N THR A 15 0.48 9.91 -21.34
CA THR A 15 1.24 10.56 -20.26
C THR A 15 0.45 10.65 -18.95
N GLY A 16 -0.07 9.51 -18.49
CA GLY A 16 -0.48 9.37 -17.09
C GLY A 16 0.74 9.11 -16.22
N CYS A 17 1.21 10.13 -15.49
CA CYS A 17 2.22 9.95 -14.46
C CYS A 17 1.55 9.28 -13.25
N TYR A 18 1.59 7.95 -13.20
CA TYR A 18 0.95 7.17 -12.15
C TYR A 18 1.99 6.90 -11.05
N ASN A 19 1.74 7.31 -9.81
CA ASN A 19 2.55 6.83 -8.68
C ASN A 19 2.23 5.35 -8.49
N HIS A 20 3.20 4.47 -8.76
CA HIS A 20 2.98 3.02 -8.68
C HIS A 20 3.25 2.55 -7.25
N GLY A 21 2.29 2.78 -6.36
CA GLY A 21 2.37 2.28 -5.00
C GLY A 21 1.15 2.64 -4.19
N VAL A 22 1.24 2.37 -2.89
CA VAL A 22 0.11 2.47 -1.98
C VAL A 22 0.53 3.22 -0.73
N GLU A 23 -0.19 4.27 -0.39
CA GLU A 23 -0.05 4.97 0.88
C GLU A 23 -0.83 4.25 1.99
N PHE A 24 -0.20 4.13 3.14
CA PHE A 24 -0.78 3.55 4.34
C PHE A 24 -0.74 4.59 5.44
N GLU A 25 -1.91 4.94 5.99
CA GLU A 25 -2.05 5.70 7.22
C GLU A 25 -2.37 4.74 8.36
N LEU A 26 -1.56 4.76 9.40
CA LEU A 26 -1.66 3.83 10.52
C LEU A 26 -1.89 4.57 11.83
N LYS A 27 -2.81 4.07 12.64
CA LYS A 27 -3.09 4.59 13.98
C LYS A 27 -3.23 3.45 14.99
N ASN A 28 -2.60 3.59 16.14
CA ASN A 28 -2.68 2.63 17.23
C ASN A 28 -3.66 3.09 18.32
N GLU A 29 -4.80 2.39 18.40
CA GLU A 29 -5.83 2.55 19.42
C GLU A 29 -5.91 1.33 20.36
N SER A 30 -4.88 0.47 20.36
CA SER A 30 -4.87 -0.77 21.15
C SER A 30 -4.63 -0.53 22.63
N GLY A 31 -4.07 0.63 22.99
CA GLY A 31 -3.59 0.94 24.35
C GLY A 31 -2.26 0.26 24.70
N ASN A 32 -1.71 -0.57 23.81
CA ASN A 32 -0.39 -1.18 23.96
C ASN A 32 0.67 -0.40 23.16
N VAL A 33 1.92 -0.47 23.62
CA VAL A 33 3.07 -0.02 22.83
C VAL A 33 3.32 -1.04 21.72
N ILE A 34 3.37 -0.57 20.48
CA ILE A 34 3.69 -1.36 19.29
C ILE A 34 5.10 -0.99 18.88
N ASP A 35 5.97 -1.99 18.77
CA ASP A 35 7.39 -1.79 18.48
C ASP A 35 7.57 -1.40 17.02
N SER A 36 6.91 -2.13 16.12
CA SER A 36 6.88 -1.81 14.68
C SER A 36 5.73 -2.51 13.97
N VAL A 37 5.39 -1.98 12.79
CA VAL A 37 4.46 -2.59 11.84
C VAL A 37 5.17 -2.74 10.51
N GLU A 38 5.14 -3.94 9.94
CA GLU A 38 5.63 -4.23 8.60
C GLU A 38 4.45 -4.47 7.66
N ILE A 39 4.46 -3.84 6.49
CA ILE A 39 3.48 -4.08 5.41
C ILE A 39 4.23 -4.52 4.17
N SER A 40 3.75 -5.59 3.53
CA SER A 40 4.38 -6.19 2.35
C SER A 40 3.35 -6.48 1.27
N ASN A 41 3.73 -6.27 0.01
CA ASN A 41 3.00 -6.72 -1.18
C ASN A 41 3.56 -8.03 -1.74
N GLY A 42 4.37 -8.76 -0.96
CA GLY A 42 4.99 -10.03 -1.35
C GLY A 42 6.35 -9.90 -2.04
N PHE A 43 6.71 -8.72 -2.54
CA PHE A 43 8.00 -8.49 -3.22
C PHE A 43 8.74 -7.24 -2.76
N THR A 44 8.03 -6.27 -2.18
CA THR A 44 8.54 -5.08 -1.50
C THR A 44 7.88 -5.00 -0.13
N LYS A 45 8.55 -4.35 0.83
CA LYS A 45 8.03 -4.15 2.16
C LYS A 45 8.45 -2.81 2.75
N ILE A 46 7.58 -2.26 3.58
CA ILE A 46 7.83 -1.10 4.41
C ILE A 46 7.75 -1.50 5.87
N LYS A 47 8.55 -0.83 6.71
CA LYS A 47 8.52 -1.05 8.15
C LYS A 47 8.47 0.29 8.86
N MET A 48 7.39 0.48 9.64
CA MET A 48 7.15 1.67 10.44
C MET A 48 7.49 1.36 11.90
N TYR A 49 8.19 2.30 12.55
CA TYR A 49 8.61 2.19 13.95
C TYR A 49 7.88 3.24 14.80
N ASP A 50 8.03 3.12 16.12
CA ASP A 50 7.50 4.10 17.09
C ASP A 50 5.98 4.33 16.94
N ILE A 51 5.24 3.25 16.73
CA ILE A 51 3.78 3.24 16.53
C ILE A 51 3.07 3.50 17.87
N ASN A 52 2.98 4.79 18.19
CA ASN A 52 2.28 5.33 19.35
C ASN A 52 0.82 5.73 18.98
N LYS A 53 0.13 6.52 19.82
CA LYS A 53 -1.28 6.92 19.58
C LYS A 53 -1.48 7.87 18.38
N ASP A 54 -0.41 8.46 17.88
CA ASP A 54 -0.42 9.37 16.75
C ASP A 54 -0.56 8.61 15.43
N ILE A 55 -0.78 9.37 14.37
CA ILE A 55 -0.90 8.85 13.01
C ILE A 55 0.51 8.74 12.41
N THR A 56 0.81 7.56 11.87
CA THR A 56 2.05 7.29 11.13
C THR A 56 1.71 6.90 9.71
N SER A 57 2.29 7.57 8.71
CA SER A 57 2.08 7.25 7.30
C SER A 57 3.33 6.71 6.64
N SER A 58 3.16 5.83 5.64
CA SER A 58 4.26 5.30 4.84
C SER A 58 3.78 4.83 3.47
N PHE A 59 4.67 4.83 2.48
CA PHE A 59 4.37 4.51 1.09
C PHE A 59 5.04 3.19 0.67
N LEU A 60 4.22 2.22 0.27
CA LEU A 60 4.67 0.93 -0.24
C LEU A 60 4.81 1.00 -1.76
N ASP A 61 6.05 0.94 -2.23
CA ASP A 61 6.38 0.98 -3.65
C ASP A 61 6.06 -0.35 -4.35
N PHE A 62 5.49 -0.27 -5.56
CA PHE A 62 5.26 -1.39 -6.47
C PHE A 62 6.30 -1.47 -7.60
N ASN A 63 7.12 -0.43 -7.77
CA ASN A 63 8.23 -0.39 -8.72
C ASN A 63 9.56 -0.86 -8.14
N GLY A 64 9.63 -1.13 -6.83
CA GLY A 64 10.89 -1.32 -6.09
C GLY A 64 11.74 -2.53 -6.46
N ASN A 65 11.32 -3.36 -7.43
CA ASN A 65 12.13 -4.43 -7.99
C ASN A 65 12.27 -4.22 -9.50
N ASP A 66 13.50 -4.28 -10.03
CA ASP A 66 13.80 -4.24 -11.47
C ASP A 66 13.07 -5.33 -12.29
N LYS A 67 12.41 -6.27 -11.61
CA LYS A 67 11.54 -7.28 -12.20
C LYS A 67 10.11 -6.79 -12.13
N LYS A 68 9.53 -6.54 -13.31
CA LYS A 68 8.11 -6.31 -13.49
C LYS A 68 7.33 -7.48 -12.87
N VAL A 69 6.64 -7.23 -11.76
CA VAL A 69 5.79 -8.23 -11.12
C VAL A 69 4.58 -8.42 -12.01
N SER A 70 4.46 -9.57 -12.66
CA SER A 70 3.42 -9.86 -13.66
C SER A 70 2.42 -10.89 -13.13
N GLY A 71 1.82 -10.60 -11.98
CA GLY A 71 0.87 -11.50 -11.35
C GLY A 71 0.00 -10.81 -10.30
N ASP A 72 -1.06 -11.49 -9.92
CA ASP A 72 -1.97 -11.05 -8.87
C ASP A 72 -1.41 -11.39 -7.49
N GLY A 73 -1.89 -10.69 -6.46
CA GLY A 73 -1.51 -11.00 -5.09
C GLY A 73 -2.27 -10.18 -4.07
N SER A 74 -1.81 -10.27 -2.83
CA SER A 74 -2.41 -9.60 -1.68
C SER A 74 -1.33 -9.00 -0.80
N TYR A 75 -1.77 -8.16 0.14
CA TYR A 75 -0.89 -7.55 1.12
C TYR A 75 -0.84 -8.39 2.39
N THR A 76 0.24 -8.23 3.15
CA THR A 76 0.34 -8.73 4.52
C THR A 76 0.73 -7.60 5.45
N ILE A 77 0.12 -7.57 6.63
CA ILE A 77 0.48 -6.69 7.75
C ILE A 77 1.00 -7.54 8.90
N THR A 78 2.18 -7.21 9.40
CA THR A 78 2.77 -7.85 10.57
C THR A 78 2.99 -6.82 11.67
N ILE A 79 2.37 -7.04 12.83
CA ILE A 79 2.50 -6.19 14.00
C ILE A 79 3.46 -6.86 14.98
N PHE A 80 4.50 -6.12 15.40
CA PHE A 80 5.44 -6.55 16.42
C PHE A 80 5.18 -5.78 17.73
N SER A 81 4.96 -6.49 18.82
CA SER A 81 4.76 -5.90 20.15
C SER A 81 5.27 -6.84 21.24
N LYS A 82 6.12 -6.32 22.15
CA LYS A 82 6.64 -7.05 23.33
C LYS A 82 7.29 -8.38 22.96
N GLY A 83 8.05 -8.41 21.86
CA GLY A 83 8.75 -9.61 21.39
C GLY A 83 7.85 -10.68 20.76
N LYS A 84 6.55 -10.42 20.58
CA LYS A 84 5.62 -11.26 19.81
C LYS A 84 5.25 -10.59 18.51
N TYR A 85 4.78 -11.37 17.55
CA TYR A 85 4.23 -10.83 16.31
C TYR A 85 2.93 -11.52 15.89
N LYS A 86 2.11 -10.79 15.15
CA LYS A 86 0.88 -11.28 14.49
C LYS A 86 0.90 -10.83 13.04
N THR A 87 0.61 -11.74 12.11
CA THR A 87 0.53 -11.46 10.68
C THR A 87 -0.87 -11.73 10.17
N GLU A 88 -1.41 -10.81 9.38
CA GLU A 88 -2.71 -10.95 8.70
C GLU A 88 -2.58 -10.56 7.23
N GLY A 89 -3.31 -11.26 6.36
CA GLY A 89 -3.43 -10.92 4.94
C GLY A 89 -4.63 -10.00 4.69
N PHE A 90 -4.50 -9.05 3.77
CA PHE A 90 -5.57 -8.12 3.42
C PHE A 90 -5.41 -7.57 1.99
N GLY A 91 -6.48 -6.98 1.46
CA GLY A 91 -6.49 -6.31 0.17
C GLY A 91 -6.11 -7.22 -1.01
N TYR A 92 -6.10 -6.64 -2.20
CA TYR A 92 -5.74 -7.35 -3.41
C TYR A 92 -5.18 -6.39 -4.45
N TYR A 93 -4.21 -6.86 -5.23
CA TYR A 93 -3.67 -6.18 -6.39
C TYR A 93 -3.65 -7.15 -7.57
N SER A 94 -3.78 -6.64 -8.80
CA SER A 94 -3.78 -7.46 -10.01
C SER A 94 -2.65 -7.06 -10.93
N ASN A 95 -1.99 -8.05 -11.56
CA ASN A 95 -0.91 -7.84 -12.51
C ASN A 95 0.21 -6.88 -12.02
N GLY A 96 0.54 -6.94 -10.73
CA GLY A 96 1.53 -6.05 -10.11
C GLY A 96 1.10 -4.58 -10.05
N VAL A 97 -0.20 -4.29 -10.13
CA VAL A 97 -0.77 -2.94 -10.00
C VAL A 97 -1.73 -2.93 -8.81
N PRO A 98 -1.54 -2.00 -7.85
CA PRO A 98 -2.48 -1.83 -6.74
C PRO A 98 -3.89 -1.55 -7.24
N SER A 99 -4.89 -2.21 -6.64
CA SER A 99 -6.31 -1.90 -6.94
C SER A 99 -6.76 -0.60 -6.27
N ILE A 100 -6.06 -0.19 -5.22
CA ILE A 100 -6.32 0.97 -4.37
C ILE A 100 -4.98 1.64 -4.08
N ASP A 101 -4.96 2.97 -4.03
CA ASP A 101 -3.78 3.79 -3.75
C ASP A 101 -3.65 4.19 -2.28
N TYR A 102 -4.71 4.10 -1.49
CA TYR A 102 -4.70 4.50 -0.08
C TYR A 102 -5.48 3.58 0.87
N TYR A 103 -4.81 3.19 1.96
CA TYR A 103 -5.40 2.42 3.06
C TYR A 103 -5.29 3.14 4.40
N LYS A 104 -6.37 3.06 5.18
CA LYS A 104 -6.37 3.39 6.61
C LYS A 104 -6.30 2.12 7.45
N VAL A 105 -5.32 2.05 8.34
CA VAL A 105 -5.06 0.93 9.24
C VAL A 105 -5.24 1.37 10.68
N LEU A 106 -6.15 0.70 11.39
CA LEU A 106 -6.42 0.94 12.80
C LEU A 106 -6.10 -0.31 13.63
N ILE A 107 -5.12 -0.20 14.50
CA ILE A 107 -4.75 -1.30 15.39
C ILE A 107 -5.50 -1.14 16.70
N LYS A 108 -6.43 -2.05 16.98
CA LYS A 108 -7.16 -2.13 18.25
C LYS A 108 -6.54 -3.22 19.14
N LYS A 109 -7.08 -3.38 20.34
CA LYS A 109 -6.55 -4.31 21.35
C LYS A 109 -6.42 -5.75 20.81
N ASP A 110 -7.46 -6.24 20.15
CA ASP A 110 -7.56 -7.64 19.71
C ASP A 110 -7.83 -7.77 18.20
N THR A 111 -7.80 -6.66 17.45
CA THR A 111 -8.24 -6.63 16.04
C THR A 111 -7.46 -5.58 15.26
N ILE A 112 -7.18 -5.88 14.00
CA ILE A 112 -6.65 -4.94 13.02
C ILE A 112 -7.80 -4.61 12.07
N LEU A 113 -8.10 -3.33 11.87
CA LEU A 113 -9.06 -2.89 10.88
C LEU A 113 -8.30 -2.24 9.73
N VAL A 114 -8.53 -2.75 8.52
CA VAL A 114 -7.95 -2.20 7.30
C VAL A 114 -9.08 -1.73 6.40
N LYS A 115 -9.05 -0.47 6.00
CA LYS A 115 -10.08 0.15 5.17
C LYS A 115 -9.47 0.73 3.90
N GLU A 116 -10.02 0.31 2.78
CA GLU A 116 -9.78 0.92 1.46
C GLU A 116 -10.45 2.29 1.42
N ILE A 117 -9.69 3.29 1.01
CA ILE A 117 -10.21 4.63 0.76
C ILE A 117 -10.21 4.82 -0.75
N ILE A 118 -11.38 5.11 -1.29
CA ILE A 118 -11.60 5.42 -2.70
C ILE A 118 -11.97 6.90 -2.72
N ASP A 119 -11.15 7.70 -3.39
CA ASP A 119 -11.47 9.11 -3.67
C ASP A 119 -12.53 9.28 -4.77
#